data_AF-A0A523U3S6-F1
#
_entry.id   AF-A0A523U3S6-F1
#
_cell.length_a   1.000
_cell.length_b   1.000
_cell.length_c   1.000
_cell.angle_alpha   90.00
_cell.angle_beta   90.00
_cell.angle_gamma   90.00
#
_symmetry.space_group_name_H-M   'P 1'
#
loop_
_entity.id
_entity.type
_entity.pdbx_description
1 polymer ?
#
loop_
_entity_poly.entity_id
_entity_poly.type
_entity_poly.pdbx_seq_one_letter_code
_entity_poly.pdbx_strand_id
1 'polypeptide(L)'
;MRQVVVTVMFITMLLGAADAAFAGEPGGRGAVPIEIRRNSYLQDAQKYYDAEKWVDCIKACEDYLETWTSELPGLQAAPDVALWLGVSHLGNNNQFQAEKYLGDAMKLDRDWAKPHAHMAVIYAKSGFLAKMRTSLLDAAKRGYDIMAFIKTSNEQAIKQLSGDTGFILDVLNKEKFDFSELSHDPFDVPLQQVSEVARTGPDPTEQKPEEILTIEEQRRITDDAYRLWGELAIKLDKIRQGEEVNVSELLDIVSKLQGILDLGRERQFTDVEQKRRLNELRRRLEDPETRDMLRTVRLQLFKRGGEDILDKMVQRLENDEYLKVYALYNRLAQHVRAVPYKDLEFKENAHWLSTEGGKIDTKAKIRERFTKLQLELKGIVLMDTGRQEYFREKVAEYEKKLKEMTSGDWADITQKDIEDIEKKIADFKALIHPQLVIINNRVYRIGEPLFGIEDLILTGLDRDHAHFEYLGEKVKKSLPKVLSATREKTSK
;
A
#
# COMPACT_ATOMS: atom_id res chain seq x y z
N MET A 1 -0.24 -53.58 26.11
CA MET A 1 -1.48 -53.17 25.41
C MET A 1 -2.74 -53.85 25.97
N ARG A 2 -2.97 -53.84 27.30
CA ARG A 2 -4.23 -54.31 27.92
C ARG A 2 -4.79 -53.36 29.00
N GLN A 3 -4.13 -52.23 29.27
CA GLN A 3 -4.59 -51.21 30.23
C GLN A 3 -5.15 -49.93 29.59
N VAL A 4 -5.01 -49.74 28.26
CA VAL A 4 -5.53 -48.54 27.58
C VAL A 4 -6.98 -48.73 27.11
N VAL A 5 -7.44 -49.97 26.93
CA VAL A 5 -8.83 -50.28 26.50
C VAL A 5 -9.83 -50.23 27.65
N VAL A 6 -9.38 -50.47 28.90
CA VAL A 6 -10.28 -50.51 30.07
C VAL A 6 -10.66 -49.10 30.56
N THR A 7 -9.76 -48.11 30.44
CA THR A 7 -10.03 -46.73 30.89
C THR A 7 -11.01 -46.00 29.95
N VAL A 8 -10.99 -46.28 28.65
CA VAL A 8 -11.93 -45.67 27.69
C VAL A 8 -13.31 -46.33 27.76
N MET A 9 -13.40 -47.62 28.09
CA MET A 9 -14.69 -48.30 28.33
C MET A 9 -15.37 -47.86 29.64
N PHE A 10 -14.62 -47.53 30.68
CA PHE A 10 -15.22 -47.03 31.93
C PHE A 10 -15.82 -45.62 31.80
N ILE A 11 -15.21 -44.74 30.98
CA ILE A 11 -15.73 -43.38 30.75
C ILE A 11 -16.98 -43.42 29.86
N THR A 12 -17.02 -44.29 28.84
CA THR A 12 -18.22 -44.44 27.98
C THR A 12 -19.37 -45.17 28.67
N MET A 13 -19.11 -46.11 29.59
CA MET A 13 -20.18 -46.71 30.41
C MET A 13 -20.73 -45.74 31.48
N LEU A 14 -19.92 -44.84 32.05
CA LEU A 14 -20.41 -43.84 33.00
C LEU A 14 -21.27 -42.75 32.32
N LEU A 15 -20.92 -42.35 31.09
CA LEU A 15 -21.75 -41.44 30.29
C LEU A 15 -23.01 -42.13 29.75
N GLY A 16 -22.94 -43.40 29.35
CA GLY A 16 -24.10 -44.15 28.85
C GLY A 16 -25.12 -44.58 29.92
N ALA A 17 -24.71 -44.66 31.19
CA ALA A 17 -25.61 -45.02 32.29
C ALA A 17 -26.31 -43.82 32.95
N ALA A 18 -25.89 -42.58 32.66
CA ALA A 18 -26.58 -41.38 33.13
C ALA A 18 -27.87 -41.10 32.35
N ASP A 19 -27.90 -41.41 31.05
CA ASP A 19 -29.06 -41.16 30.18
C ASP A 19 -30.19 -42.19 30.33
N ALA A 20 -29.90 -43.39 30.84
CA ALA A 20 -30.89 -44.46 30.96
C ALA A 20 -31.63 -44.51 32.31
N ALA A 21 -31.18 -43.76 33.32
CA ALA A 21 -31.81 -43.77 34.65
C ALA A 21 -32.97 -42.78 34.81
N PHE A 22 -33.18 -41.83 33.89
CA PHE A 22 -34.12 -40.70 34.05
C PHE A 22 -35.47 -40.80 33.32
N ALA A 23 -35.85 -41.99 32.84
CA ALA A 23 -37.21 -42.25 32.37
C ALA A 23 -38.01 -43.00 33.45
N GLY A 24 -38.75 -42.28 34.31
CA GLY A 24 -39.67 -42.90 35.26
C GLY A 24 -40.06 -42.02 36.45
N GLU A 25 -41.21 -41.38 36.30
CA GLU A 25 -42.15 -40.81 37.28
C GLU A 25 -41.77 -39.60 38.17
N PRO A 26 -42.77 -38.75 38.47
CA PRO A 26 -42.61 -37.34 38.80
C PRO A 26 -42.68 -37.12 40.31
N GLY A 27 -41.54 -36.80 40.93
CA GLY A 27 -41.51 -36.44 42.34
C GLY A 27 -40.23 -36.93 43.01
N GLY A 28 -39.36 -35.99 43.38
CA GLY A 28 -38.25 -36.27 44.27
C GLY A 28 -37.05 -36.97 43.62
N ARG A 29 -36.40 -36.31 42.65
CA ARG A 29 -35.01 -36.63 42.28
C ARG A 29 -34.18 -35.39 42.54
N GLY A 30 -33.10 -35.57 43.30
CA GLY A 30 -32.18 -34.50 43.67
C GLY A 30 -31.90 -33.64 42.44
N ALA A 31 -32.37 -32.40 42.49
CA ALA A 31 -32.22 -31.47 41.40
C ALA A 31 -30.73 -31.43 41.06
N VAL A 32 -30.37 -31.83 39.84
CA VAL A 32 -28.99 -31.70 39.37
C VAL A 32 -28.56 -30.27 39.73
N PRO A 33 -27.50 -30.11 40.55
CA PRO A 33 -27.05 -28.80 40.99
C PRO A 33 -27.01 -27.84 39.82
N ILE A 34 -27.51 -26.63 40.03
CA ILE A 34 -27.69 -25.67 38.93
C ILE A 34 -26.35 -25.35 38.24
N GLU A 35 -25.25 -25.45 38.99
CA GLU A 35 -23.87 -25.34 38.51
C GLU A 35 -23.48 -26.46 37.54
N ILE A 36 -23.92 -27.71 37.80
CA ILE A 36 -23.65 -28.84 36.90
C ILE A 36 -24.41 -28.67 35.59
N ARG A 37 -25.68 -28.22 35.65
CA ARG A 37 -26.47 -27.91 34.46
C ARG A 37 -25.86 -26.75 33.65
N ARG A 38 -25.47 -25.66 34.33
CA ARG A 38 -24.75 -24.52 33.72
C ARG A 38 -23.51 -24.97 32.96
N ASN A 39 -22.65 -25.75 33.59
CA ASN A 39 -21.43 -26.22 32.96
C ASN A 39 -21.71 -27.14 31.76
N SER A 40 -22.72 -28.01 31.86
CA SER A 40 -23.15 -28.85 30.75
C SER A 40 -23.60 -28.02 29.56
N TYR A 41 -24.51 -27.06 29.77
CA TYR A 41 -25.00 -26.20 28.68
C TYR A 41 -23.89 -25.33 28.07
N LEU A 42 -22.94 -24.84 28.89
CA LEU A 42 -21.80 -24.08 28.38
C LEU A 42 -20.87 -24.95 27.50
N GLN A 43 -20.61 -26.20 27.92
CA GLN A 43 -19.81 -27.15 27.14
C GLN A 43 -20.50 -27.54 25.84
N ASP A 44 -21.81 -27.79 25.89
CA ASP A 44 -22.61 -28.10 24.70
C ASP A 44 -22.65 -26.90 23.75
N ALA A 45 -22.87 -25.69 24.26
CA ALA A 45 -22.84 -24.45 23.48
C ALA A 45 -21.48 -24.27 22.78
N GLN A 46 -20.36 -24.44 23.49
CA GLN A 46 -19.03 -24.36 22.89
C GLN A 46 -18.82 -25.44 21.82
N LYS A 47 -19.19 -26.69 22.12
CA LYS A 47 -19.09 -27.81 21.17
C LYS A 47 -19.90 -27.57 19.90
N TYR A 48 -21.12 -27.04 20.03
CA TYR A 48 -21.96 -26.72 18.88
C TYR A 48 -21.46 -25.49 18.12
N TYR A 49 -20.92 -24.50 18.82
CA TYR A 49 -20.27 -23.34 18.23
C TYR A 49 -19.08 -23.74 17.36
N ASP A 50 -18.16 -24.54 17.90
CA ASP A 50 -16.96 -25.04 17.19
C ASP A 50 -17.33 -25.96 16.01
N ALA A 51 -18.47 -26.65 16.09
CA ALA A 51 -19.00 -27.50 15.03
C ALA A 51 -19.92 -26.76 14.04
N GLU A 52 -20.07 -25.44 14.16
CA GLU A 52 -20.94 -24.59 13.34
C GLU A 52 -22.43 -25.02 13.32
N LYS A 53 -22.89 -25.71 14.37
CA LYS A 53 -24.29 -26.10 14.55
C LYS A 53 -25.09 -24.97 15.17
N TRP A 54 -25.38 -23.94 14.36
CA TRP A 54 -25.90 -22.66 14.84
C TRP A 54 -27.19 -22.76 15.66
N VAL A 55 -28.15 -23.57 15.23
CA VAL A 55 -29.45 -23.72 15.93
C VAL A 55 -29.28 -24.40 17.29
N ASP A 56 -28.48 -25.46 17.34
CA ASP A 56 -28.19 -26.19 18.58
C ASP A 56 -27.38 -25.32 19.56
N CYS A 57 -26.42 -24.54 19.04
CA CYS A 57 -25.65 -23.57 19.80
C CYS A 57 -26.54 -22.48 20.42
N ILE A 58 -27.45 -21.88 19.63
CA ILE A 58 -28.41 -20.88 20.13
C ILE A 58 -29.22 -21.46 21.28
N LYS A 59 -29.78 -22.66 21.09
CA LYS A 59 -30.60 -23.32 22.11
C LYS A 59 -29.79 -23.60 23.40
N ALA A 60 -28.58 -24.14 23.28
CA ALA A 60 -27.73 -24.40 24.44
C ALA A 60 -27.33 -23.12 25.19
N CYS A 61 -27.13 -22.02 24.46
CA CYS A 61 -26.88 -20.71 25.06
C CYS A 61 -28.12 -20.13 25.77
N GLU A 62 -29.30 -20.26 25.19
CA GLU A 62 -30.57 -19.83 25.81
C GLU A 62 -30.86 -20.66 27.07
N ASP A 63 -30.73 -21.98 27.00
CA ASP A 63 -30.87 -22.89 28.14
C ASP A 63 -29.85 -22.53 29.26
N TYR A 64 -28.61 -22.18 28.90
CA TYR A 64 -27.62 -21.67 29.85
C TYR A 64 -28.10 -20.37 30.54
N LEU A 65 -28.59 -19.40 29.77
CA LEU A 65 -29.05 -18.11 30.29
C LEU A 65 -30.27 -18.26 31.21
N GLU A 66 -31.18 -19.19 30.91
CA GLU A 66 -32.35 -19.49 31.74
C GLU A 66 -31.98 -20.04 33.12
N THR A 67 -30.80 -20.65 33.27
CA THR A 67 -30.33 -21.09 34.59
C THR A 67 -29.91 -19.94 35.50
N TRP A 68 -29.79 -18.70 35.01
CA TRP A 68 -29.41 -17.52 35.80
C TRP A 68 -30.66 -16.82 36.36
N THR A 69 -30.63 -16.50 37.65
CA THR A 69 -31.71 -15.79 38.35
C THR A 69 -31.71 -14.30 38.01
N SER A 70 -32.85 -13.63 38.20
CA SER A 70 -33.04 -12.20 37.88
C SER A 70 -32.10 -11.22 38.59
N GLU A 71 -31.33 -11.68 39.59
CA GLU A 71 -30.38 -10.87 40.37
C GLU A 71 -28.99 -10.73 39.70
N LEU A 72 -28.65 -11.63 38.76
CA LEU A 72 -27.43 -11.55 37.93
C LEU A 72 -27.86 -11.85 36.49
N PRO A 73 -27.97 -10.84 35.60
CA PRO A 73 -28.32 -11.09 34.20
C PRO A 73 -27.33 -12.08 33.61
N GLY A 74 -27.78 -13.27 33.15
CA GLY A 74 -26.89 -14.38 32.78
C GLY A 74 -25.81 -14.05 31.75
N LEU A 75 -26.05 -13.03 30.92
CA LEU A 75 -25.08 -12.49 29.96
C LEU A 75 -23.87 -11.84 30.64
N GLN A 76 -24.05 -11.16 31.79
CA GLN A 76 -22.96 -10.54 32.54
C GLN A 76 -21.97 -11.54 33.14
N ALA A 77 -22.42 -12.77 33.39
CA ALA A 77 -21.60 -13.82 33.98
C ALA A 77 -20.77 -14.60 32.95
N ALA A 78 -21.14 -14.56 31.67
CA ALA A 78 -20.43 -15.28 30.61
C ALA A 78 -20.45 -14.51 29.28
N PRO A 79 -19.51 -13.56 29.06
CA PRO A 79 -19.38 -12.81 27.80
C PRO A 79 -19.24 -13.72 26.56
N ASP A 80 -18.60 -14.88 26.69
CA ASP A 80 -18.49 -15.92 25.66
C ASP A 80 -19.85 -16.35 25.09
N VAL A 81 -20.86 -16.49 25.95
CA VAL A 81 -22.22 -16.87 25.53
C VAL A 81 -22.86 -15.76 24.67
N ALA A 82 -22.61 -14.49 24.99
CA ALA A 82 -23.08 -13.36 24.18
C ALA A 82 -22.47 -13.37 22.77
N LEU A 83 -21.16 -13.66 22.67
CA LEU A 83 -20.48 -13.81 21.38
C LEU A 83 -21.04 -15.01 20.60
N TRP A 84 -21.17 -16.17 21.24
CA TRP A 84 -21.66 -17.39 20.58
C TRP A 84 -23.10 -17.22 20.07
N LEU A 85 -23.98 -16.60 20.85
CA LEU A 85 -25.33 -16.22 20.40
C LEU A 85 -25.26 -15.27 19.21
N GLY A 86 -24.46 -14.20 19.30
CA GLY A 86 -24.31 -13.21 18.25
C GLY A 86 -23.85 -13.81 16.92
N VAL A 87 -22.81 -14.64 16.95
CA VAL A 87 -22.26 -15.31 15.76
C VAL A 87 -23.18 -16.41 15.25
N SER A 88 -23.83 -17.18 16.12
CA SER A 88 -24.75 -18.24 15.69
C SER A 88 -26.01 -17.67 15.06
N HIS A 89 -26.56 -16.57 15.59
CA HIS A 89 -27.65 -15.84 14.93
C HIS A 89 -27.23 -15.27 13.58
N LEU A 90 -25.99 -14.78 13.45
CA LEU A 90 -25.44 -14.33 12.17
C LEU A 90 -25.32 -15.49 11.16
N GLY A 91 -24.86 -16.67 11.60
CA GLY A 91 -24.80 -17.90 10.81
C GLY A 91 -26.19 -18.43 10.41
N ASN A 92 -27.20 -18.20 11.24
CA ASN A 92 -28.60 -18.51 10.96
C ASN A 92 -29.36 -17.34 10.27
N ASN A 93 -28.64 -16.38 9.69
CA ASN A 93 -29.19 -15.20 8.98
C ASN A 93 -30.18 -14.32 9.77
N ASN A 94 -30.19 -14.38 11.10
CA ASN A 94 -30.96 -13.49 11.96
C ASN A 94 -30.12 -12.28 12.38
N GLN A 95 -29.98 -11.30 11.48
CA GLN A 95 -29.11 -10.14 11.67
C GLN A 95 -29.49 -9.27 12.87
N PHE A 96 -30.80 -9.12 13.14
CA PHE A 96 -31.30 -8.28 14.24
C PHE A 96 -30.87 -8.82 15.60
N GLN A 97 -31.05 -10.13 15.84
CA GLN A 97 -30.62 -10.75 17.08
C GLN A 97 -29.08 -10.81 17.16
N ALA A 98 -28.41 -11.05 16.03
CA ALA A 98 -26.95 -11.03 15.98
C ALA A 98 -26.37 -9.66 16.42
N GLU A 99 -26.93 -8.55 15.91
CA GLU A 99 -26.50 -7.20 16.28
C GLU A 99 -26.71 -6.93 17.77
N LYS A 100 -27.86 -7.34 18.31
CA LYS A 100 -28.17 -7.20 19.73
C LYS A 100 -27.13 -7.91 20.60
N TYR A 101 -26.90 -9.21 20.39
CA TYR A 101 -26.01 -10.00 21.23
C TYR A 101 -24.53 -9.66 21.07
N LEU A 102 -24.07 -9.35 19.85
CA LEU A 102 -22.70 -8.84 19.64
C LEU A 102 -22.51 -7.47 20.28
N GLY A 103 -23.51 -6.59 20.22
CA GLY A 103 -23.50 -5.30 20.90
C GLY A 103 -23.47 -5.45 22.42
N ASP A 104 -24.17 -6.44 22.96
CA ASP A 104 -24.12 -6.76 24.39
C ASP A 104 -22.75 -7.35 24.78
N ALA A 105 -22.16 -8.22 23.97
CA ALA A 105 -20.78 -8.72 24.16
C ALA A 105 -19.75 -7.56 24.26
N MET A 106 -19.86 -6.55 23.39
CA MET A 106 -19.00 -5.35 23.41
C MET A 106 -19.21 -4.48 24.65
N LYS A 107 -20.42 -4.46 25.22
CA LYS A 107 -20.70 -3.69 26.46
C LYS A 107 -20.10 -4.39 27.67
N LEU A 108 -20.13 -5.72 27.67
CA LEU A 108 -19.64 -6.57 28.74
C LEU A 108 -18.10 -6.57 28.81
N ASP A 109 -17.45 -6.64 27.65
CA ASP A 109 -16.01 -6.48 27.52
C ASP A 109 -15.68 -5.55 26.34
N ARG A 110 -15.28 -4.32 26.69
CA ARG A 110 -14.99 -3.25 25.72
C ARG A 110 -13.67 -3.45 24.96
N ASP A 111 -12.76 -4.24 25.53
CA ASP A 111 -11.46 -4.53 24.94
C ASP A 111 -11.51 -5.82 24.10
N TRP A 112 -12.63 -6.54 24.14
CA TRP A 112 -12.77 -7.77 23.39
C TRP A 112 -12.93 -7.54 21.90
N ALA A 113 -11.95 -8.03 21.14
CA ALA A 113 -11.82 -7.73 19.73
C ALA A 113 -12.78 -8.53 18.82
N LYS A 114 -13.13 -9.77 19.20
CA LYS A 114 -13.94 -10.70 18.40
C LYS A 114 -15.33 -10.17 18.03
N PRO A 115 -16.14 -9.62 18.95
CA PRO A 115 -17.45 -9.07 18.61
C PRO A 115 -17.39 -7.98 17.52
N HIS A 116 -16.35 -7.14 17.51
CA HIS A 116 -16.19 -6.06 16.53
C HIS A 116 -15.96 -6.58 15.11
N ALA A 117 -15.24 -7.70 14.96
CA ALA A 117 -15.05 -8.35 13.66
C ALA A 117 -16.37 -8.93 13.11
N HIS A 118 -17.16 -9.59 13.96
CA HIS A 118 -18.45 -10.15 13.53
C HIS A 118 -19.54 -9.09 13.33
N MET A 119 -19.49 -7.97 14.04
CA MET A 119 -20.36 -6.81 13.79
C MET A 119 -20.12 -6.19 12.41
N ALA A 120 -18.87 -6.21 11.94
CA ALA A 120 -18.54 -5.76 10.58
C ALA A 120 -19.28 -6.59 9.50
N VAL A 121 -19.50 -7.89 9.74
CA VAL A 121 -20.27 -8.76 8.82
C VAL A 121 -21.72 -8.31 8.73
N ILE A 122 -22.32 -7.88 9.84
CA ILE A 122 -23.69 -7.34 9.85
C ILE A 122 -23.75 -6.05 9.05
N TYR A 123 -22.80 -5.14 9.27
CA TYR A 123 -22.73 -3.88 8.50
C TYR A 123 -22.47 -4.10 7.02
N ALA A 124 -21.66 -5.11 6.67
CA ALA A 124 -21.44 -5.51 5.29
C ALA A 124 -22.73 -6.01 4.63
N LYS A 125 -23.44 -6.96 5.27
CA LYS A 125 -24.74 -7.48 4.79
C LYS A 125 -25.81 -6.39 4.66
N SER A 126 -25.71 -5.34 5.49
CA SER A 126 -26.64 -4.21 5.49
C SER A 126 -26.22 -3.05 4.57
N GLY A 127 -25.10 -3.17 3.85
CA GLY A 127 -24.59 -2.12 2.95
C GLY A 127 -23.96 -0.90 3.63
N PHE A 128 -23.75 -0.93 4.95
CA PHE A 128 -23.12 0.14 5.72
C PHE A 128 -21.58 0.04 5.68
N LEU A 129 -20.99 0.25 4.49
CA LEU A 129 -19.56 0.02 4.24
C LEU A 129 -18.62 0.85 5.14
N ALA A 130 -18.97 2.09 5.46
CA ALA A 130 -18.18 2.92 6.37
C ALA A 130 -18.15 2.35 7.80
N LYS A 131 -19.31 1.89 8.30
CA LYS A 131 -19.42 1.27 9.63
C LYS A 131 -18.70 -0.08 9.67
N MET A 132 -18.81 -0.87 8.61
CA MET A 132 -18.05 -2.10 8.43
C MET A 132 -16.54 -1.84 8.57
N ARG A 133 -16.01 -0.87 7.82
CA ARG A 133 -14.57 -0.51 7.86
C ARG A 133 -14.14 -0.10 9.26
N THR A 134 -14.89 0.80 9.91
CA THR A 134 -14.59 1.23 11.28
C THR A 134 -14.61 0.07 12.27
N SER A 135 -15.60 -0.82 12.19
CA SER A 135 -15.71 -1.98 13.07
C SER A 135 -14.54 -2.96 12.92
N LEU A 136 -14.05 -3.18 11.70
CA LEU A 136 -12.84 -4.00 11.48
C LEU A 136 -11.58 -3.33 12.03
N LEU A 137 -11.43 -2.01 11.87
CA LEU A 137 -10.29 -1.28 12.43
C LEU A 137 -10.32 -1.26 13.97
N ASP A 138 -11.51 -1.21 14.57
CA ASP A 138 -11.67 -1.31 16.02
C ASP A 138 -11.29 -2.70 16.55
N ALA A 139 -11.59 -3.76 15.80
CA ALA A 139 -11.14 -5.11 16.10
C ALA A 139 -9.62 -5.26 15.94
N ALA A 140 -9.02 -4.72 14.87
CA ALA A 140 -7.57 -4.69 14.65
C ALA A 140 -6.83 -3.97 15.79
N LYS A 141 -7.35 -2.80 16.22
CA LYS A 141 -6.80 -2.03 17.34
C LYS A 141 -6.74 -2.82 18.65
N ARG A 142 -7.62 -3.81 18.81
CA ARG A 142 -7.74 -4.69 19.98
C ARG A 142 -7.00 -6.02 19.81
N GLY A 143 -6.17 -6.15 18.78
CA GLY A 143 -5.31 -7.31 18.56
C GLY A 143 -6.00 -8.50 17.90
N TYR A 144 -7.13 -8.29 17.21
CA TYR A 144 -7.71 -9.34 16.35
C TYR A 144 -6.99 -9.36 15.00
N ASP A 145 -6.60 -10.56 14.54
CA ASP A 145 -6.02 -10.75 13.21
C ASP A 145 -7.10 -10.56 12.14
N ILE A 146 -7.26 -9.32 11.70
CA ILE A 146 -8.28 -8.95 10.71
C ILE A 146 -7.92 -9.49 9.34
N MET A 147 -6.63 -9.64 9.04
CA MET A 147 -6.15 -10.15 7.76
C MET A 147 -6.45 -11.64 7.59
N ALA A 148 -6.31 -12.46 8.63
CA ALA A 148 -6.75 -13.85 8.62
C ALA A 148 -8.28 -13.94 8.52
N PHE A 149 -9.00 -13.12 9.30
CA PHE A 149 -10.46 -13.10 9.29
C PHE A 149 -11.06 -12.75 7.92
N ILE A 150 -10.49 -11.77 7.21
CA ILE A 150 -10.95 -11.39 5.86
C ILE A 150 -10.77 -12.51 4.85
N LYS A 151 -9.65 -13.25 4.93
CA LYS A 151 -9.37 -14.38 4.01
C LYS A 151 -10.38 -15.51 4.16
N THR A 152 -10.89 -15.73 5.37
CA THR A 152 -11.84 -16.82 5.68
C THR A 152 -13.30 -16.36 5.69
N SER A 153 -13.57 -15.04 5.70
CA SER A 153 -14.92 -14.50 5.67
C SER A 153 -15.64 -14.89 4.38
N ASN A 154 -16.92 -15.26 4.43
CA ASN A 154 -17.73 -15.54 3.24
C ASN A 154 -18.41 -14.29 2.65
N GLU A 155 -18.25 -13.11 3.27
CA GLU A 155 -18.91 -11.88 2.88
C GLU A 155 -18.12 -11.12 1.81
N GLN A 156 -18.72 -10.90 0.63
CA GLN A 156 -18.00 -10.38 -0.54
C GLN A 156 -17.44 -8.96 -0.32
N ALA A 157 -18.20 -8.09 0.35
CA ALA A 157 -17.77 -6.73 0.66
C ALA A 157 -16.55 -6.72 1.63
N ILE A 158 -16.46 -7.70 2.53
CA ILE A 158 -15.31 -7.87 3.43
C ILE A 158 -14.13 -8.46 2.66
N LYS A 159 -14.34 -9.49 1.81
CA LYS A 159 -13.28 -10.07 0.97
C LYS A 159 -12.62 -9.02 0.07
N GLN A 160 -13.38 -8.09 -0.48
CA GLN A 160 -12.83 -7.01 -1.32
C GLN A 160 -11.80 -6.14 -0.59
N LEU A 161 -11.88 -6.03 0.74
CA LEU A 161 -10.91 -5.28 1.55
C LEU A 161 -9.52 -5.92 1.56
N SER A 162 -9.37 -7.21 1.23
CA SER A 162 -8.04 -7.82 1.04
C SER A 162 -7.31 -7.29 -0.19
N GLY A 163 -8.02 -6.59 -1.09
CA GLY A 163 -7.45 -5.88 -2.23
C GLY A 163 -7.28 -4.37 -2.00
N ASP A 164 -7.87 -3.81 -0.94
CA ASP A 164 -7.78 -2.39 -0.60
C ASP A 164 -6.48 -2.12 0.17
N THR A 165 -5.46 -1.65 -0.55
CA THR A 165 -4.14 -1.32 0.02
C THR A 165 -4.22 -0.26 1.11
N GLY A 166 -5.18 0.68 1.04
CA GLY A 166 -5.37 1.69 2.07
C GLY A 166 -5.89 1.08 3.36
N PHE A 167 -6.86 0.18 3.26
CA PHE A 167 -7.39 -0.55 4.42
C PHE A 167 -6.35 -1.49 5.05
N ILE A 168 -5.54 -2.19 4.24
CA ILE A 168 -4.47 -3.07 4.73
C ILE A 168 -3.45 -2.27 5.56
N LEU A 169 -3.03 -1.09 5.09
CA LEU A 169 -2.11 -0.23 5.84
C LEU A 169 -2.76 0.31 7.13
N ASP A 170 -4.05 0.64 7.10
CA ASP A 170 -4.78 1.05 8.30
C ASP A 170 -4.83 -0.08 9.35
N VAL A 171 -5.04 -1.34 8.92
CA VAL A 171 -5.01 -2.52 9.81
C VAL A 171 -3.61 -2.76 10.38
N LEU A 172 -2.56 -2.77 9.54
CA LEU A 172 -1.18 -2.99 9.98
C LEU A 172 -0.67 -1.90 10.95
N ASN A 173 -1.18 -0.67 10.83
CA ASN A 173 -0.86 0.41 11.77
C ASN A 173 -1.60 0.29 13.11
N LYS A 174 -2.68 -0.51 13.17
CA LYS A 174 -3.56 -0.66 14.35
C LYS A 174 -3.31 -1.97 15.09
N GLU A 175 -2.98 -3.03 14.37
CA GLU A 175 -2.41 -4.26 14.93
C GLU A 175 -1.03 -3.92 15.51
N LYS A 176 -0.95 -3.82 16.84
CA LYS A 176 0.35 -3.72 17.51
C LYS A 176 1.04 -5.08 17.36
N PHE A 177 1.84 -5.25 16.31
CA PHE A 177 2.71 -6.41 16.19
C PHE A 177 3.76 -6.36 17.30
N ASP A 178 3.61 -7.23 18.30
CA ASP A 178 4.69 -7.54 19.24
C ASP A 178 5.62 -8.52 18.52
N PHE A 179 6.72 -8.02 17.98
CA PHE A 179 7.70 -8.87 17.29
C PHE A 179 8.49 -9.65 18.34
N SER A 180 8.11 -10.90 18.59
CA SER A 180 8.95 -11.84 19.32
C SER A 180 10.16 -12.25 18.46
N GLU A 181 11.32 -11.70 18.84
CA GLU A 181 12.69 -12.10 18.48
C GLU A 181 13.10 -12.02 17.00
N LEU A 182 13.81 -10.92 16.67
CA LEU A 182 14.71 -10.84 15.50
C LEU A 182 16.03 -11.54 15.83
N SER A 183 16.18 -12.78 15.37
CA SER A 183 17.49 -13.43 15.22
C SER A 183 18.24 -12.77 14.05
N HIS A 184 18.99 -11.70 14.38
CA HIS A 184 19.91 -10.89 13.57
C HIS A 184 19.42 -9.49 13.18
N ASP A 185 20.11 -8.51 13.75
CA ASP A 185 20.01 -7.08 13.49
C ASP A 185 21.01 -6.67 12.38
N PRO A 186 20.58 -6.02 11.28
CA PRO A 186 21.48 -5.47 10.27
C PRO A 186 22.24 -4.19 10.69
N PHE A 187 22.13 -3.76 11.95
CA PHE A 187 22.81 -2.58 12.51
C PHE A 187 23.90 -2.88 13.57
N ASP A 188 24.40 -4.12 13.68
CA ASP A 188 25.52 -4.41 14.58
C ASP A 188 26.85 -3.88 14.01
N VAL A 189 27.10 -2.59 14.23
CA VAL A 189 28.38 -1.90 14.04
C VAL A 189 28.87 -1.48 15.44
N PRO A 190 30.11 -1.82 15.83
CA PRO A 190 30.57 -1.66 17.21
C PRO A 190 30.72 -0.17 17.55
N LEU A 191 29.93 0.30 18.51
CA LEU A 191 30.19 1.57 19.18
C LEU A 191 31.42 1.41 20.07
N GLN A 192 32.43 2.24 19.84
CA GLN A 192 33.56 2.40 20.76
C GLN A 192 33.04 2.77 22.15
N GLN A 193 33.46 2.01 23.15
CA GLN A 193 33.18 2.25 24.56
C GLN A 193 33.72 3.62 25.00
N VAL A 194 32.85 4.45 25.56
CA VAL A 194 33.27 5.50 26.49
C VAL A 194 33.01 4.95 27.90
N SER A 195 34.10 4.84 28.65
CA SER A 195 34.21 4.39 30.04
C SER A 195 33.08 4.86 30.97
N GLU A 196 32.63 3.94 31.81
CA GLU A 196 31.80 4.17 32.99
C GLU A 196 32.39 5.27 33.89
N VAL A 197 31.54 6.17 34.40
CA VAL A 197 31.66 6.67 35.77
C VAL A 197 30.30 6.69 36.44
N ALA A 198 30.27 5.96 37.55
CA ALA A 198 29.26 5.77 38.58
C ALA A 198 28.22 6.88 38.82
N ARG A 199 27.01 6.39 39.09
CA ARG A 199 25.97 7.03 39.88
C ARG A 199 26.52 7.59 41.20
N THR A 200 26.45 8.90 41.35
CA THR A 200 25.93 9.59 42.55
C THR A 200 25.30 10.87 42.04
N GLY A 201 23.96 10.95 42.05
CA GLY A 201 23.27 12.17 41.67
C GLY A 201 23.44 13.23 42.74
N PRO A 202 23.73 14.50 42.39
CA PRO A 202 23.41 15.63 43.23
C PRO A 202 21.99 16.15 42.91
N ASP A 203 21.41 16.76 43.94
CA ASP A 203 20.13 17.46 44.01
C ASP A 203 19.69 18.19 42.72
N PRO A 204 18.39 18.15 42.35
CA PRO A 204 17.84 19.01 41.32
C PRO A 204 17.60 20.42 41.89
N THR A 205 18.66 21.16 42.18
CA THR A 205 18.61 22.61 42.48
C THR A 205 19.93 23.31 42.13
N GLU A 206 20.38 23.20 40.88
CA GLU A 206 21.34 24.15 40.32
C GLU A 206 20.80 24.69 38.99
N GLN A 207 20.26 25.91 39.04
CA GLN A 207 20.11 26.73 37.85
C GLN A 207 21.51 26.99 37.29
N LYS A 208 21.79 26.49 36.08
CA LYS A 208 22.97 26.93 35.32
C LYS A 208 22.92 28.46 35.20
N PRO A 209 24.01 29.19 35.50
CA PRO A 209 24.05 30.62 35.22
C PRO A 209 23.83 30.83 33.72
N GLU A 210 22.87 31.68 33.39
CA GLU A 210 22.63 32.14 32.02
C GLU A 210 23.91 32.81 31.49
N GLU A 211 24.56 32.22 30.49
CA GLU A 211 25.71 32.85 29.82
C GLU A 211 25.25 34.10 29.08
N ILE A 212 25.49 35.27 29.69
CA ILE A 212 25.32 36.57 29.04
C ILE A 212 26.45 36.72 28.00
N LEU A 213 26.08 36.82 26.72
CA LEU A 213 27.02 37.07 25.62
C LEU A 213 27.76 38.40 25.84
N THR A 214 29.06 38.41 25.57
CA THR A 214 29.85 39.65 25.65
C THR A 214 29.41 40.66 24.57
N ILE A 215 29.67 41.95 24.77
CA ILE A 215 29.32 43.01 23.80
C ILE A 215 30.01 42.78 22.45
N GLU A 216 31.25 42.27 22.45
CA GLU A 216 31.99 41.95 21.22
C GLU A 216 31.37 40.78 20.46
N GLU A 217 30.92 39.74 21.15
CA GLU A 217 30.18 38.63 20.54
C GLU A 217 28.82 39.08 19.98
N GLN A 218 28.09 39.93 20.72
CA GLN A 218 26.83 40.52 20.24
C GLN A 218 27.03 41.35 18.96
N ARG A 219 28.12 42.13 18.87
CA ARG A 219 28.49 42.88 17.66
C ARG A 219 28.82 41.95 16.50
N ARG A 220 29.67 40.92 16.72
CA ARG A 220 30.03 39.94 15.68
C ARG A 220 28.79 39.25 15.11
N ILE A 221 27.89 38.79 15.98
CA ILE A 221 26.64 38.13 15.60
C ILE A 221 25.75 39.07 14.78
N THR A 222 25.66 40.35 15.17
CA THR A 222 24.85 41.34 14.45
C THR A 222 25.47 41.69 13.09
N ASP A 223 26.78 41.87 13.01
CA ASP A 223 27.48 42.13 11.74
C ASP A 223 27.36 40.95 10.77
N ASP A 224 27.46 39.72 11.27
CA ASP A 224 27.21 38.51 10.48
C ASP A 224 25.77 38.45 9.95
N ALA A 225 24.78 38.87 10.76
CA ALA A 225 23.38 38.95 10.32
C ALA A 225 23.19 39.97 9.19
N TYR A 226 23.81 41.15 9.28
CA TYR A 226 23.74 42.16 8.23
C TYR A 226 24.46 41.75 6.96
N ARG A 227 25.59 41.03 7.07
CA ARG A 227 26.27 40.43 5.92
C ARG A 227 25.37 39.43 5.21
N LEU A 228 24.78 38.50 5.94
CA LEU A 228 23.83 37.51 5.40
C LEU A 228 22.59 38.17 4.79
N TRP A 229 22.08 39.23 5.40
CA TRP A 229 21.00 40.02 4.82
C TRP A 229 21.40 40.70 3.50
N GLY A 230 22.60 41.26 3.40
CA GLY A 230 23.12 41.83 2.16
C GLY A 230 23.20 40.80 1.03
N GLU A 231 23.71 39.60 1.33
CA GLU A 231 23.75 38.47 0.39
C GLU A 231 22.35 38.01 -0.03
N LEU A 232 21.41 37.95 0.92
CA LEU A 232 20.01 37.63 0.64
C LEU A 232 19.35 38.69 -0.25
N ALA A 233 19.54 39.97 0.05
CA ALA A 233 18.94 41.08 -0.69
C ALA A 233 19.41 41.11 -2.15
N ILE A 234 20.70 40.88 -2.40
CA ILE A 234 21.23 40.77 -3.77
C ILE A 234 20.58 39.60 -4.52
N LYS A 235 20.44 38.44 -3.86
CA LYS A 235 19.81 37.26 -4.47
C LYS A 235 18.32 37.44 -4.72
N LEU A 236 17.61 38.11 -3.81
CA LEU A 236 16.19 38.46 -4.01
C LEU A 236 16.05 39.45 -5.18
N ASP A 237 16.90 40.47 -5.28
CA ASP A 237 16.87 41.43 -6.39
C ASP A 237 17.09 40.76 -7.75
N LYS A 238 18.00 39.79 -7.83
CA LYS A 238 18.17 38.95 -9.03
C LYS A 238 16.91 38.16 -9.41
N ILE A 239 16.22 37.58 -8.42
CA ILE A 239 14.92 36.92 -8.66
C ILE A 239 13.89 37.91 -9.18
N ARG A 240 13.85 39.13 -8.63
CA ARG A 240 12.96 40.21 -9.09
C ARG A 240 13.25 40.61 -10.54
N GLN A 241 14.50 40.55 -10.97
CA GLN A 241 14.95 40.82 -12.33
C GLN A 241 14.77 39.62 -13.28
N GLY A 242 14.28 38.48 -12.77
CA GLY A 242 14.06 37.27 -13.55
C GLY A 242 15.35 36.50 -13.87
N GLU A 243 16.46 36.80 -13.18
CA GLU A 243 17.70 36.06 -13.32
C GLU A 243 17.61 34.70 -12.60
N GLU A 244 18.34 33.71 -13.12
CA GLU A 244 18.44 32.40 -12.49
C GLU A 244 19.32 32.49 -11.22
N VAL A 245 18.74 32.15 -10.08
CA VAL A 245 19.41 32.20 -8.77
C VAL A 245 19.48 30.80 -8.19
N ASN A 246 20.65 30.45 -7.63
CA ASN A 246 20.80 29.20 -6.88
C ASN A 246 19.93 29.25 -5.61
N VAL A 247 18.79 28.57 -5.69
CA VAL A 247 17.74 28.60 -4.66
C VAL A 247 18.18 27.90 -3.36
N SER A 248 19.12 26.94 -3.44
CA SER A 248 19.69 26.27 -2.26
C SER A 248 20.52 27.24 -1.42
N GLU A 249 21.38 28.04 -2.06
CA GLU A 249 22.19 29.05 -1.36
C GLU A 249 21.31 30.12 -0.70
N LEU A 250 20.17 30.45 -1.32
CA LEU A 250 19.22 31.42 -0.78
C LEU A 250 18.56 30.92 0.51
N LEU A 251 18.13 29.65 0.55
CA LEU A 251 17.57 29.06 1.76
C LEU A 251 18.59 28.89 2.89
N ASP A 252 19.84 28.55 2.56
CA ASP A 252 20.92 28.45 3.56
C ASP A 252 21.16 29.80 4.23
N ILE A 253 21.15 30.89 3.46
CA ILE A 253 21.26 32.25 3.99
C ILE A 253 20.06 32.57 4.90
N VAL A 254 18.83 32.28 4.45
CA VAL A 254 17.61 32.52 5.25
C VAL A 254 17.61 31.72 6.55
N SER A 255 18.01 30.46 6.52
CA SER A 255 18.09 29.58 7.70
C SER A 255 19.12 30.09 8.71
N LYS A 256 20.33 30.46 8.24
CA LYS A 256 21.37 31.06 9.08
C LYS A 256 20.92 32.39 9.69
N LEU A 257 20.25 33.23 8.91
CA LEU A 257 19.71 34.51 9.35
C LEU A 257 18.62 34.34 10.41
N GLN A 258 17.70 33.38 10.23
CA GLN A 258 16.67 33.05 11.22
C GLN A 258 17.27 32.51 12.51
N GLY A 259 18.26 31.61 12.43
CA GLY A 259 18.98 31.12 13.61
C GLY A 259 19.65 32.24 14.41
N ILE A 260 20.23 33.24 13.74
CA ILE A 260 20.80 34.42 14.42
C ILE A 260 19.71 35.29 15.07
N LEU A 261 18.57 35.47 14.41
CA LEU A 261 17.45 36.25 14.96
C LEU A 261 16.77 35.58 16.15
N ASP A 262 16.68 34.24 16.14
CA ASP A 262 16.16 33.45 17.25
C ASP A 262 17.13 33.44 18.45
N LEU A 263 18.44 33.38 18.20
CA LEU A 263 19.47 33.59 19.23
C LEU A 263 19.33 34.97 19.91
N GLY A 264 18.97 36.02 19.17
CA GLY A 264 18.65 37.34 19.72
C GLY A 264 17.35 37.40 20.53
N ARG A 265 16.52 36.37 20.45
CA ARG A 265 15.24 36.22 21.17
C ARG A 265 15.39 35.40 22.45
N GLU A 266 16.24 34.38 22.42
CA GLU A 266 16.43 33.39 23.49
C GLU A 266 17.61 33.72 24.43
N ARG A 267 18.63 34.45 23.99
CA ARG A 267 19.72 34.98 24.84
C ARG A 267 19.61 36.50 24.96
N GLN A 268 19.73 37.02 26.19
CA GLN A 268 19.53 38.44 26.46
C GLN A 268 20.69 39.29 25.92
N PHE A 269 20.58 39.75 24.67
CA PHE A 269 21.39 40.86 24.16
C PHE A 269 21.21 42.05 25.12
N THR A 270 22.29 42.43 25.79
CA THR A 270 22.35 43.54 26.73
C THR A 270 22.61 44.87 26.03
N ASP A 271 23.22 44.86 24.85
CA ASP A 271 23.47 46.05 24.04
C ASP A 271 22.19 46.50 23.29
N VAL A 272 21.69 47.67 23.65
CA VAL A 272 20.45 48.25 23.10
C VAL A 272 20.57 48.55 21.61
N GLU A 273 21.76 48.93 21.13
CA GLU A 273 21.99 49.24 19.72
C GLU A 273 21.95 47.98 18.86
N GLN A 274 22.65 46.92 19.28
CA GLN A 274 22.63 45.62 18.58
C GLN A 274 21.23 45.01 18.56
N LYS A 275 20.49 45.11 19.68
CA LYS A 275 19.10 44.68 19.76
C LYS A 275 18.19 45.46 18.81
N ARG A 276 18.39 46.77 18.66
CA ARG A 276 17.64 47.60 17.70
C ARG A 276 17.93 47.18 16.26
N ARG A 277 19.19 46.95 15.93
CA ARG A 277 19.65 46.50 14.60
C ARG A 277 19.06 45.13 14.22
N LEU A 278 19.09 44.14 15.11
CA LEU A 278 18.45 42.83 14.87
C LEU A 278 16.92 42.94 14.72
N ASN A 279 16.27 43.79 15.51
CA ASN A 279 14.83 44.04 15.36
C ASN A 279 14.49 44.72 14.02
N GLU A 280 15.37 45.56 13.48
CA GLU A 280 15.20 46.15 12.15
C GLU A 280 15.32 45.09 11.05
N LEU A 281 16.33 44.22 11.10
CA LEU A 281 16.46 43.08 10.18
C LEU A 281 15.24 42.15 10.23
N ARG A 282 14.73 41.91 11.44
CA ARG A 282 13.50 41.15 11.62
C ARG A 282 12.32 41.80 10.91
N ARG A 283 12.12 43.11 11.08
CA ARG A 283 11.05 43.84 10.37
C ARG A 283 11.19 43.73 8.85
N ARG A 284 12.42 43.77 8.32
CA ARG A 284 12.67 43.61 6.88
C ARG A 284 12.36 42.20 6.37
N LEU A 285 12.64 41.15 7.14
CA LEU A 285 12.22 39.78 6.79
C LEU A 285 10.72 39.55 6.94
N GLU A 286 10.10 40.29 7.85
CA GLU A 286 8.66 40.23 8.10
C GLU A 286 7.86 41.10 7.12
N ASP A 287 8.55 41.92 6.31
CA ASP A 287 7.96 42.74 5.26
C ASP A 287 7.18 41.86 4.25
N PRO A 288 5.97 42.26 3.85
CA PRO A 288 5.14 41.46 2.94
C PRO A 288 5.83 41.08 1.63
N GLU A 289 6.56 42.01 0.98
CA GLU A 289 7.22 41.73 -0.30
C GLU A 289 8.32 40.68 -0.13
N THR A 290 9.13 40.82 0.92
CA THR A 290 10.20 39.86 1.24
C THR A 290 9.63 38.48 1.59
N ARG A 291 8.53 38.42 2.35
CA ARG A 291 7.84 37.16 2.68
C ARG A 291 7.28 36.46 1.44
N ASP A 292 6.67 37.20 0.53
CA ASP A 292 6.08 36.64 -0.69
C ASP A 292 7.15 36.09 -1.64
N MET A 293 8.30 36.77 -1.75
CA MET A 293 9.44 36.26 -2.53
C MET A 293 10.03 34.98 -1.92
N LEU A 294 10.20 34.94 -0.59
CA LEU A 294 10.66 33.74 0.10
C LEU A 294 9.66 32.58 -0.01
N ARG A 295 8.35 32.87 -0.01
CA ARG A 295 7.28 31.91 -0.26
C ARG A 295 7.42 31.30 -1.67
N THR A 296 7.64 32.16 -2.67
CA THR A 296 7.80 31.77 -4.07
C THR A 296 9.01 30.86 -4.28
N VAL A 297 10.14 31.23 -3.68
CA VAL A 297 11.38 30.43 -3.66
C VAL A 297 11.13 29.04 -3.06
N ARG A 298 10.46 28.97 -1.91
CA ARG A 298 10.14 27.69 -1.26
C ARG A 298 9.23 26.83 -2.13
N LEU A 299 8.26 27.44 -2.81
CA LEU A 299 7.36 26.73 -3.71
C LEU A 299 8.11 26.14 -4.90
N GLN A 300 9.01 26.92 -5.52
CA GLN A 300 9.84 26.45 -6.64
C GLN A 300 10.71 25.26 -6.24
N LEU A 301 11.33 25.31 -5.06
CA LEU A 301 12.13 24.19 -4.54
C LEU A 301 11.29 22.96 -4.24
N PHE A 302 10.12 23.16 -3.63
CA PHE A 302 9.20 22.08 -3.39
C PHE A 302 8.81 21.39 -4.70
N LYS A 303 8.45 22.17 -5.73
CA LYS A 303 8.12 21.65 -7.05
C LYS A 303 9.30 20.88 -7.66
N ARG A 304 10.48 21.52 -7.76
CA ARG A 304 11.69 20.92 -8.34
C ARG A 304 12.12 19.64 -7.61
N GLY A 305 12.12 19.65 -6.28
CA GLY A 305 12.47 18.46 -5.49
C GLY A 305 11.51 17.29 -5.70
N GLY A 306 10.22 17.58 -5.95
CA GLY A 306 9.23 16.57 -6.32
C GLY A 306 9.43 16.03 -7.74
N GLU A 307 9.67 16.92 -8.70
CA GLU A 307 9.96 16.59 -10.10
C GLU A 307 11.22 15.71 -10.22
N ASP A 308 12.30 16.05 -9.51
CA ASP A 308 13.54 15.26 -9.46
C ASP A 308 13.29 13.82 -8.94
N ILE A 309 12.33 13.64 -8.02
CA ILE A 309 11.96 12.30 -7.53
C ILE A 309 11.17 11.56 -8.61
N LEU A 310 10.22 12.22 -9.28
CA LEU A 310 9.43 11.63 -10.37
C LEU A 310 10.32 11.19 -11.53
N ASP A 311 11.27 12.02 -11.95
CA ASP A 311 12.23 11.70 -13.02
C ASP A 311 13.05 10.45 -12.67
N LYS A 312 13.51 10.35 -11.43
CA LYS A 312 14.18 9.14 -10.93
C LYS A 312 13.24 7.95 -10.94
N MET A 313 11.98 8.10 -10.58
CA MET A 313 11.01 7.00 -10.63
C MET A 313 10.83 6.48 -12.06
N VAL A 314 10.69 7.39 -13.05
CA VAL A 314 10.60 7.03 -14.48
C VAL A 314 11.84 6.27 -14.92
N GLN A 315 13.03 6.81 -14.63
CA GLN A 315 14.29 6.16 -14.99
C GLN A 315 14.43 4.76 -14.37
N ARG A 316 14.01 4.58 -13.10
CA ARG A 316 14.06 3.27 -12.43
C ARG A 316 13.03 2.29 -13.01
N LEU A 317 11.86 2.77 -13.41
CA LEU A 317 10.83 1.97 -14.08
C LEU A 317 11.30 1.47 -15.46
N GLU A 318 12.02 2.30 -16.21
CA GLU A 318 12.61 1.91 -17.51
C GLU A 318 13.69 0.83 -17.39
N ASN A 319 14.37 0.78 -16.25
CA ASN A 319 15.39 -0.23 -15.94
C ASN A 319 14.83 -1.47 -15.22
N ASP A 320 13.50 -1.60 -15.14
CA ASP A 320 12.81 -2.69 -14.42
C ASP A 320 13.18 -2.81 -12.92
N GLU A 321 13.60 -1.72 -12.29
CA GLU A 321 14.03 -1.68 -10.88
C GLU A 321 12.86 -1.35 -9.93
N TYR A 322 11.83 -2.18 -9.91
CA TYR A 322 10.53 -1.86 -9.27
C TYR A 322 10.64 -1.53 -7.77
N LEU A 323 11.48 -2.25 -7.00
CA LEU A 323 11.70 -1.97 -5.57
C LEU A 323 12.23 -0.55 -5.33
N LYS A 324 13.07 -0.04 -6.24
CA LYS A 324 13.59 1.33 -6.16
C LYS A 324 12.51 2.36 -6.50
N VAL A 325 11.60 2.03 -7.42
CA VAL A 325 10.41 2.87 -7.71
C VAL A 325 9.54 3.02 -6.47
N TYR A 326 9.26 1.93 -5.74
CA TYR A 326 8.45 1.96 -4.51
C TYR A 326 9.12 2.79 -3.40
N ALA A 327 10.44 2.64 -3.23
CA ALA A 327 11.19 3.46 -2.28
C ALA A 327 11.14 4.96 -2.63
N LEU A 328 11.26 5.30 -3.91
CA LEU A 328 11.15 6.69 -4.38
C LEU A 328 9.72 7.24 -4.23
N TYR A 329 8.69 6.43 -4.44
CA TYR A 329 7.30 6.83 -4.19
C TYR A 329 7.07 7.18 -2.70
N ASN A 330 7.61 6.38 -1.78
CA ASN A 330 7.55 6.69 -0.34
C ASN A 330 8.29 8.00 -0.01
N ARG A 331 9.44 8.25 -0.65
CA ARG A 331 10.18 9.52 -0.51
C ARG A 331 9.38 10.70 -1.05
N LEU A 332 8.67 10.53 -2.17
CA LEU A 332 7.76 11.54 -2.72
C LEU A 332 6.61 11.83 -1.76
N ALA A 333 6.02 10.79 -1.15
CA ALA A 333 4.96 10.96 -0.16
C ALA A 333 5.44 11.73 1.09
N GLN A 334 6.67 11.48 1.55
CA GLN A 334 7.28 12.25 2.65
C GLN A 334 7.52 13.71 2.24
N HIS A 335 8.05 13.94 1.03
CA HIS A 335 8.25 15.28 0.47
C HIS A 335 6.95 16.08 0.43
N VAL A 336 5.88 15.48 -0.07
CA VAL A 336 4.54 16.09 -0.14
C VAL A 336 3.94 16.40 1.25
N ARG A 337 4.20 15.57 2.26
CA ARG A 337 3.71 15.76 3.65
C ARG A 337 4.46 16.84 4.42
N ALA A 338 5.69 17.17 4.04
CA ALA A 338 6.55 18.14 4.73
C ALA A 338 6.10 19.61 4.53
N VAL A 339 5.01 19.84 3.79
CA VAL A 339 4.57 21.18 3.39
C VAL A 339 3.54 21.76 4.36
N PRO A 340 3.67 23.04 4.77
CA PRO A 340 2.61 23.73 5.48
C PRO A 340 1.42 23.99 4.53
N TYR A 341 0.36 23.20 4.65
CA TYR A 341 -0.86 23.23 3.81
C TYR A 341 -1.71 24.52 3.87
N LYS A 342 -1.19 25.63 4.43
CA LYS A 342 -1.89 26.91 4.50
C LYS A 342 -1.90 27.66 3.17
N ASP A 343 -0.98 27.33 2.26
CA ASP A 343 -0.86 27.95 0.93
C ASP A 343 -1.49 27.07 -0.16
N LEU A 344 -2.41 27.65 -0.95
CA LEU A 344 -3.15 26.94 -2.00
C LEU A 344 -2.22 26.36 -3.08
N GLU A 345 -1.26 27.15 -3.55
CA GLU A 345 -0.28 26.76 -4.58
C GLU A 345 0.53 25.53 -4.17
N PHE A 346 0.94 25.45 -2.90
CA PHE A 346 1.63 24.31 -2.34
C PHE A 346 0.75 23.05 -2.33
N LYS A 347 -0.53 23.19 -1.99
CA LYS A 347 -1.50 22.09 -1.99
C LYS A 347 -1.75 21.55 -3.41
N GLU A 348 -1.86 22.44 -4.39
CA GLU A 348 -2.04 22.05 -5.80
C GLU A 348 -0.82 21.28 -6.33
N ASN A 349 0.38 21.78 -6.08
CA ASN A 349 1.61 21.09 -6.48
C ASN A 349 1.77 19.73 -5.75
N ALA A 350 1.45 19.68 -4.45
CA ALA A 350 1.44 18.45 -3.67
C ALA A 350 0.48 17.40 -4.26
N HIS A 351 -0.72 17.81 -4.65
CA HIS A 351 -1.71 16.93 -5.26
C HIS A 351 -1.25 16.42 -6.63
N TRP A 352 -0.70 17.31 -7.47
CA TRP A 352 -0.15 16.94 -8.76
C TRP A 352 0.99 15.92 -8.63
N LEU A 353 1.98 16.20 -7.77
CA LEU A 353 3.10 15.28 -7.50
C LEU A 353 2.62 13.90 -7.04
N SER A 354 1.66 13.86 -6.11
CA SER A 354 1.10 12.60 -5.61
C SER A 354 0.37 11.81 -6.70
N THR A 355 -0.32 12.51 -7.61
CA THR A 355 -1.07 11.89 -8.72
C THR A 355 -0.11 11.29 -9.76
N GLU A 356 0.90 12.05 -10.18
CA GLU A 356 1.91 11.56 -11.12
C GLU A 356 2.73 10.40 -10.53
N GLY A 357 3.15 10.52 -9.26
CA GLY A 357 3.84 9.45 -8.56
C GLY A 357 3.01 8.18 -8.47
N GLY A 358 1.70 8.30 -8.21
CA GLY A 358 0.77 7.17 -8.15
C GLY A 358 0.59 6.45 -9.49
N LYS A 359 0.60 7.19 -10.61
CA LYS A 359 0.58 6.59 -11.96
C LYS A 359 1.83 5.74 -12.21
N ILE A 360 3.00 6.25 -11.85
CA ILE A 360 4.28 5.55 -12.05
C ILE A 360 4.36 4.30 -11.16
N ASP A 361 3.95 4.40 -9.88
CA ASP A 361 3.87 3.26 -8.96
C ASP A 361 2.91 2.16 -9.48
N THR A 362 1.75 2.56 -9.99
CA THR A 362 0.77 1.63 -10.58
C THR A 362 1.36 0.89 -11.78
N LYS A 363 2.04 1.61 -12.68
CA LYS A 363 2.76 0.99 -13.81
C LYS A 363 3.83 0.01 -13.34
N ALA A 364 4.61 0.37 -12.33
CA ALA A 364 5.63 -0.50 -11.76
C ALA A 364 5.02 -1.81 -11.21
N LYS A 365 3.90 -1.75 -10.48
CA LYS A 365 3.18 -2.93 -9.97
C LYS A 365 2.65 -3.81 -11.09
N ILE A 366 2.11 -3.23 -12.16
CA ILE A 366 1.60 -3.99 -13.32
C ILE A 366 2.76 -4.70 -14.03
N ARG A 367 3.87 -4.01 -14.28
CA ARG A 367 5.07 -4.60 -14.89
C ARG A 367 5.70 -5.69 -14.04
N GLU A 368 5.79 -5.49 -12.73
CA GLU A 368 6.28 -6.52 -11.79
C GLU A 368 5.40 -7.77 -11.83
N ARG A 369 4.06 -7.60 -11.82
CA ARG A 369 3.11 -8.72 -11.96
C ARG A 369 3.31 -9.44 -13.29
N PHE A 370 3.45 -8.70 -14.39
CA PHE A 370 3.73 -9.29 -15.71
C PHE A 370 5.03 -10.11 -15.71
N THR A 371 6.10 -9.60 -15.12
CA THR A 371 7.39 -10.31 -15.02
C THR A 371 7.28 -11.60 -14.21
N LYS A 372 6.38 -11.66 -13.22
CA LYS A 372 6.07 -12.88 -12.45
C LYS A 372 5.24 -13.90 -13.22
N LEU A 373 4.59 -13.52 -14.34
CA LEU A 373 3.88 -14.47 -15.18
C LEU A 373 4.89 -15.43 -15.84
N GLN A 374 4.71 -16.73 -15.59
CA GLN A 374 5.47 -17.80 -16.25
C GLN A 374 5.00 -17.96 -17.71
N LEU A 375 5.27 -16.96 -18.54
CA LEU A 375 5.07 -17.01 -19.99
C LEU A 375 6.32 -17.59 -20.64
N GLU A 376 6.30 -18.88 -20.96
CA GLU A 376 7.37 -19.55 -21.69
C GLU A 376 7.14 -19.36 -23.20
N LEU A 377 7.84 -18.39 -23.79
CA LEU A 377 7.86 -18.16 -25.24
C LEU A 377 8.75 -19.22 -25.87
N LYS A 378 8.17 -20.18 -26.61
CA LYS A 378 8.89 -21.30 -27.22
C LYS A 378 9.34 -21.02 -28.65
N GLY A 379 8.71 -20.07 -29.32
CA GLY A 379 9.07 -19.69 -30.68
C GLY A 379 7.97 -18.92 -31.38
N ILE A 380 8.27 -18.45 -32.58
CA ILE A 380 7.32 -17.81 -33.50
C ILE A 380 7.04 -18.75 -34.66
N VAL A 381 5.81 -18.74 -35.16
CA VAL A 381 5.46 -19.46 -36.39
C VAL A 381 5.58 -18.47 -37.55
N LEU A 382 6.59 -18.70 -38.38
CA LEU A 382 6.78 -17.97 -39.62
C LEU A 382 5.96 -18.61 -40.74
N MET A 383 5.52 -17.81 -41.71
CA MET A 383 5.04 -18.34 -42.98
C MET A 383 6.16 -19.10 -43.70
N ASP A 384 5.78 -20.04 -44.57
CA ASP A 384 6.70 -20.80 -45.40
C ASP A 384 7.72 -19.88 -46.09
N THR A 385 9.00 -20.24 -45.97
CA THR A 385 10.16 -19.53 -46.53
C THR A 385 9.96 -19.08 -47.98
N GLY A 386 9.36 -19.92 -48.84
CA GLY A 386 9.12 -19.57 -50.23
C GLY A 386 8.07 -18.47 -50.42
N ARG A 387 7.06 -18.39 -49.53
CA ARG A 387 6.08 -17.30 -49.54
C ARG A 387 6.65 -16.00 -48.98
N GLN A 388 7.53 -16.09 -47.98
CA GLN A 388 8.20 -14.91 -47.44
C GLN A 388 9.14 -14.25 -48.45
N GLU A 389 9.90 -15.05 -49.22
CA GLU A 389 10.73 -14.54 -50.31
C GLU A 389 9.90 -13.84 -51.38
N TYR A 390 8.79 -14.46 -51.82
CA TYR A 390 7.84 -13.83 -52.75
C TYR A 390 7.30 -12.49 -52.26
N PHE A 391 6.90 -12.39 -50.98
CA PHE A 391 6.41 -11.11 -50.43
C PHE A 391 7.51 -10.06 -50.30
N ARG A 392 8.75 -10.45 -49.96
CA ARG A 392 9.90 -9.53 -49.94
C ARG A 392 10.20 -8.99 -51.35
N GLU A 393 10.14 -9.84 -52.36
CA GLU A 393 10.26 -9.43 -53.77
C GLU A 393 9.16 -8.44 -54.17
N LYS A 394 7.90 -8.71 -53.77
CA LYS A 394 6.78 -7.79 -54.01
C LYS A 394 6.94 -6.46 -53.29
N VAL A 395 7.38 -6.44 -52.03
CA VAL A 395 7.68 -5.20 -51.30
C VAL A 395 8.76 -4.39 -52.04
N ALA A 396 9.84 -5.03 -52.46
CA ALA A 396 10.91 -4.36 -53.21
C ALA A 396 10.41 -3.82 -54.58
N GLU A 397 9.55 -4.56 -55.27
CA GLU A 397 8.91 -4.12 -56.52
C GLU A 397 8.04 -2.86 -56.30
N TYR A 398 7.21 -2.86 -55.26
CA TYR A 398 6.32 -1.73 -54.96
C TYR A 398 7.07 -0.52 -54.37
N GLU A 399 8.11 -0.73 -53.56
CA GLU A 399 8.98 0.35 -53.08
C GLU A 399 9.77 1.00 -54.24
N LYS A 400 10.18 0.20 -55.22
CA LYS A 400 10.79 0.71 -56.45
C LYS A 400 9.78 1.52 -57.27
N LYS A 401 8.55 1.01 -57.46
CA LYS A 401 7.47 1.75 -58.12
C LYS A 401 7.14 3.06 -57.37
N LEU A 402 7.04 3.05 -56.05
CA LEU A 402 6.78 4.24 -55.24
C LEU A 402 7.90 5.27 -55.42
N LYS A 403 9.17 4.84 -55.42
CA LYS A 403 10.30 5.71 -55.74
C LYS A 403 10.19 6.29 -57.15
N GLU A 404 9.93 5.46 -58.17
CA GLU A 404 9.76 5.92 -59.55
C GLU A 404 8.58 6.89 -59.73
N MET A 405 7.50 6.71 -58.98
CA MET A 405 6.33 7.60 -58.96
C MET A 405 6.60 8.94 -58.26
N THR A 406 7.46 8.94 -57.24
CA THR A 406 7.85 10.15 -56.49
C THR A 406 9.05 10.87 -57.09
N SER A 407 9.83 10.22 -57.96
CA SER A 407 11.06 10.75 -58.56
C SER A 407 11.03 10.96 -60.07
N GLY A 408 9.91 10.64 -60.76
CA GLY A 408 9.82 10.70 -62.23
C GLY A 408 8.64 11.55 -62.73
N ASP A 409 8.80 12.12 -63.92
CA ASP A 409 7.75 12.83 -64.70
C ASP A 409 6.68 11.85 -65.20
N TRP A 410 5.84 11.35 -64.29
CA TRP A 410 4.63 10.63 -64.64
C TRP A 410 3.45 11.62 -64.63
N ALA A 411 2.93 11.92 -65.83
CA ALA A 411 2.02 13.05 -66.05
C ALA A 411 0.64 12.95 -65.36
N ASP A 412 0.26 11.81 -64.78
CA ASP A 412 -1.10 11.57 -64.26
C ASP A 412 -1.11 10.71 -62.97
N ILE A 413 -0.21 10.96 -62.01
CA ILE A 413 -0.24 10.28 -60.70
C ILE A 413 -1.03 11.11 -59.69
N THR A 414 -2.08 10.52 -59.12
CA THR A 414 -2.85 11.16 -58.04
C THR A 414 -2.31 10.77 -56.66
N GLN A 415 -2.58 11.60 -55.64
CA GLN A 415 -2.26 11.28 -54.24
C GLN A 415 -2.86 9.93 -53.80
N LYS A 416 -4.00 9.55 -54.38
CA LYS A 416 -4.67 8.28 -54.12
C LYS A 416 -3.88 7.09 -54.67
N ASP A 417 -3.19 7.24 -55.80
CA ASP A 417 -2.36 6.18 -56.37
C ASP A 417 -1.12 5.91 -55.50
N ILE A 418 -0.57 6.96 -54.89
CA ILE A 418 0.52 6.88 -53.90
C ILE A 418 0.02 6.13 -52.66
N GLU A 419 -1.10 6.55 -52.09
CA GLU A 419 -1.71 5.90 -50.91
C GLU A 419 -2.04 4.42 -51.17
N ASP A 420 -2.52 4.07 -52.37
CA ASP A 420 -2.83 2.69 -52.75
C ASP A 420 -1.56 1.82 -52.85
N ILE A 421 -0.43 2.37 -53.30
CA ILE A 421 0.86 1.65 -53.29
C ILE A 421 1.43 1.55 -51.89
N GLU A 422 1.38 2.62 -51.09
CA GLU A 422 1.82 2.59 -49.69
C GLU A 422 1.03 1.56 -48.88
N LYS A 423 -0.28 1.49 -49.09
CA LYS A 423 -1.15 0.48 -48.50
C LYS A 423 -0.75 -0.93 -48.93
N LYS A 424 -0.48 -1.16 -50.22
CA LYS A 424 0.01 -2.47 -50.70
C LYS A 424 1.36 -2.85 -50.08
N ILE A 425 2.29 -1.90 -49.93
CA ILE A 425 3.57 -2.13 -49.25
C ILE A 425 3.32 -2.52 -47.79
N ALA A 426 2.44 -1.81 -47.09
CA ALA A 426 2.08 -2.11 -45.71
C ALA A 426 1.44 -3.50 -45.58
N ASP A 427 0.50 -3.85 -46.47
CA ASP A 427 -0.17 -5.15 -46.51
C ASP A 427 0.84 -6.29 -46.73
N PHE A 428 1.77 -6.15 -47.69
CA PHE A 428 2.81 -7.17 -47.91
C PHE A 428 3.82 -7.25 -46.77
N LYS A 429 4.20 -6.12 -46.16
CA LYS A 429 5.05 -6.13 -44.96
C LYS A 429 4.37 -6.85 -43.80
N ALA A 430 3.08 -6.62 -43.57
CA ALA A 430 2.28 -7.31 -42.55
C ALA A 430 2.22 -8.83 -42.76
N LEU A 431 2.31 -9.31 -44.00
CA LEU A 431 2.37 -10.75 -44.33
C LEU A 431 3.76 -11.37 -44.13
N ILE A 432 4.82 -10.56 -44.04
CA ILE A 432 6.19 -11.01 -43.75
C ILE A 432 6.43 -11.10 -42.23
N HIS A 433 5.72 -10.29 -41.44
CA HIS A 433 5.84 -10.29 -39.97
C HIS A 433 5.32 -11.59 -39.34
N PRO A 434 5.90 -12.03 -38.20
CA PRO A 434 5.39 -13.19 -37.47
C PRO A 434 3.96 -12.92 -37.00
N GLN A 435 3.01 -13.77 -37.40
CA GLN A 435 1.59 -13.59 -37.04
C GLN A 435 1.17 -14.41 -35.83
N LEU A 436 1.99 -15.39 -35.45
CA LEU A 436 1.68 -16.40 -34.46
C LEU A 436 2.89 -16.63 -33.56
N VAL A 437 2.64 -16.79 -32.27
CA VAL A 437 3.66 -17.09 -31.27
C VAL A 437 3.22 -18.27 -30.41
N ILE A 438 4.19 -19.11 -30.02
CA ILE A 438 3.97 -20.24 -29.12
C ILE A 438 4.30 -19.79 -27.70
N ILE A 439 3.28 -19.75 -26.84
CA ILE A 439 3.40 -19.40 -25.42
C ILE A 439 2.84 -20.56 -24.60
N ASN A 440 3.61 -21.10 -23.66
CA ASN A 440 3.17 -22.21 -22.80
C ASN A 440 2.58 -23.41 -23.58
N ASN A 441 3.23 -23.79 -24.69
CA ASN A 441 2.80 -24.84 -25.64
C ASN A 441 1.48 -24.58 -26.40
N ARG A 442 0.99 -23.34 -26.43
CA ARG A 442 -0.20 -22.94 -27.20
C ARG A 442 0.14 -21.86 -28.22
N VAL A 443 -0.58 -21.87 -29.34
CA VAL A 443 -0.40 -20.90 -30.43
C VAL A 443 -1.37 -19.74 -30.20
N TYR A 444 -0.85 -18.52 -30.23
CA TYR A 444 -1.61 -17.28 -30.08
C TYR A 444 -1.41 -16.37 -31.28
N ARG A 445 -2.50 -15.73 -31.73
CA ARG A 445 -2.48 -14.67 -32.74
C ARG A 445 -2.51 -13.29 -32.09
N ILE A 446 -1.98 -12.29 -32.79
CA ILE A 446 -2.12 -10.88 -32.41
C ILE A 446 -3.61 -10.52 -32.27
N GLY A 447 -3.94 -9.83 -31.19
CA GLY A 447 -5.30 -9.43 -30.82
C GLY A 447 -6.05 -10.46 -29.97
N GLU A 448 -5.51 -11.66 -29.79
CA GLU A 448 -6.14 -12.69 -28.95
C GLU A 448 -5.73 -12.57 -27.48
N PRO A 449 -6.67 -12.75 -26.53
CA PRO A 449 -6.35 -12.85 -25.12
C PRO A 449 -5.64 -14.18 -24.81
N LEU A 450 -4.70 -14.15 -23.87
CA LEU A 450 -3.99 -15.35 -23.46
C LEU A 450 -4.84 -16.21 -22.53
N PHE A 451 -5.04 -17.48 -22.92
CA PHE A 451 -5.80 -18.44 -22.11
C PHE A 451 -5.24 -18.57 -20.68
N GLY A 452 -6.10 -18.41 -19.69
CA GLY A 452 -5.78 -18.61 -18.28
C GLY A 452 -5.11 -17.41 -17.60
N ILE A 453 -4.96 -16.27 -18.30
CA ILE A 453 -4.44 -15.03 -17.72
C ILE A 453 -5.38 -13.89 -18.13
N GLU A 454 -6.17 -13.39 -17.18
CA GLU A 454 -7.08 -12.28 -17.41
C GLU A 454 -6.34 -11.01 -17.85
N ASP A 455 -6.98 -10.24 -18.73
CA ASP A 455 -6.52 -8.93 -19.22
C ASP A 455 -5.11 -8.90 -19.85
N LEU A 456 -4.62 -10.04 -20.35
CA LEU A 456 -3.38 -10.14 -21.10
C LEU A 456 -3.65 -10.40 -22.58
N ILE A 457 -3.33 -9.42 -23.43
CA ILE A 457 -3.56 -9.48 -24.88
C ILE A 457 -2.22 -9.35 -25.60
N LEU A 458 -1.96 -10.23 -26.57
CA LEU A 458 -0.82 -10.08 -27.47
C LEU A 458 -1.14 -8.98 -28.48
N THR A 459 -0.47 -7.83 -28.41
CA THR A 459 -0.75 -6.67 -29.27
C THR A 459 0.19 -6.56 -30.47
N GLY A 460 1.34 -7.22 -30.43
CA GLY A 460 2.27 -7.21 -31.55
C GLY A 460 3.40 -8.21 -31.42
N LEU A 461 4.07 -8.49 -32.54
CA LEU A 461 5.26 -9.33 -32.62
C LEU A 461 6.28 -8.64 -33.54
N ASP A 462 7.49 -8.43 -33.03
CA ASP A 462 8.63 -8.04 -33.85
C ASP A 462 9.69 -9.16 -33.89
N ARG A 463 10.86 -8.87 -34.46
CA ARG A 463 11.94 -9.85 -34.61
C ARG A 463 12.46 -10.37 -33.26
N ASP A 464 12.48 -9.50 -32.26
CA ASP A 464 13.21 -9.70 -31.02
C ASP A 464 12.28 -9.74 -29.80
N HIS A 465 11.04 -9.28 -29.91
CA HIS A 465 10.07 -9.13 -28.83
C HIS A 465 8.64 -9.48 -29.22
N ALA A 466 7.91 -10.04 -28.27
CA ALA A 466 6.46 -10.07 -28.24
C ALA A 466 5.95 -8.90 -27.39
N HIS A 467 4.97 -8.16 -27.91
CA HIS A 467 4.35 -7.01 -27.26
C HIS A 467 2.99 -7.41 -26.72
N PHE A 468 2.73 -7.05 -25.48
CA PHE A 468 1.50 -7.35 -24.77
C PHE A 468 0.89 -6.08 -24.20
N GLU A 469 -0.43 -6.10 -24.06
CA GLU A 469 -1.15 -5.21 -23.18
C GLU A 469 -1.61 -6.02 -21.98
N TYR A 470 -1.23 -5.59 -20.78
CA TYR A 470 -1.60 -6.22 -19.52
C TYR A 470 -2.20 -5.19 -18.58
N LEU A 471 -3.47 -5.33 -18.24
CA LEU A 471 -4.20 -4.36 -17.39
C LEU A 471 -4.07 -2.91 -17.88
N GLY A 472 -4.06 -2.69 -19.21
CA GLY A 472 -3.92 -1.39 -19.86
C GLY A 472 -2.48 -0.85 -19.96
N GLU A 473 -1.46 -1.56 -19.45
CA GLU A 473 -0.05 -1.19 -19.63
C GLU A 473 0.58 -1.99 -20.77
N LYS A 474 1.34 -1.30 -21.62
CA LYS A 474 2.11 -1.93 -22.70
C LYS A 474 3.41 -2.50 -22.15
N VAL A 475 3.58 -3.81 -22.29
CA VAL A 475 4.75 -4.55 -21.83
C VAL A 475 5.31 -5.40 -22.97
N LYS A 476 6.59 -5.74 -22.92
CA LYS A 476 7.22 -6.57 -23.95
C LYS A 476 8.03 -7.69 -23.32
N LYS A 477 8.14 -8.80 -24.02
CA LYS A 477 8.96 -9.95 -23.60
C LYS A 477 9.83 -10.39 -24.77
N SER A 478 11.12 -10.56 -24.51
CA SER A 478 12.06 -10.98 -25.55
C SER A 478 11.70 -12.37 -26.08
N LEU A 479 11.77 -12.53 -27.39
CA LEU A 479 11.61 -13.81 -28.05
C LEU A 479 12.90 -14.63 -27.88
N PRO A 480 12.81 -15.95 -27.69
CA PRO A 480 13.99 -16.80 -27.84
C PRO A 480 14.57 -16.59 -29.24
N LYS A 481 15.90 -16.45 -29.35
CA LYS A 481 16.57 -16.34 -30.65
C LYS A 481 16.13 -17.49 -31.55
N VAL A 482 15.39 -17.19 -32.61
CA VAL A 482 14.91 -18.18 -33.58
C VAL A 482 16.11 -18.79 -34.27
N LEU A 483 16.39 -20.06 -34.00
CA LEU A 483 17.25 -20.89 -34.83
C LEU A 483 16.47 -21.15 -36.12
N SER A 484 16.86 -20.50 -37.23
CA SER A 484 16.36 -20.90 -38.53
C SER A 484 16.78 -22.35 -38.80
N ALA A 485 15.93 -23.13 -39.46
CA ALA A 485 16.36 -24.39 -40.02
C ALA A 485 17.46 -24.10 -41.05
N THR A 486 18.73 -24.25 -40.68
CA THR A 486 19.80 -24.36 -41.64
C THR A 486 19.46 -25.55 -42.53
N ARG A 487 19.12 -25.28 -43.80
CA ARG A 487 19.20 -26.28 -44.86
C ARG A 487 20.59 -26.91 -44.74
N GLU A 488 20.66 -28.15 -44.28
CA GLU A 488 21.78 -29.01 -44.66
C GLU A 488 21.77 -29.01 -46.19
N LYS A 489 22.74 -28.32 -46.77
CA LYS A 489 23.14 -28.59 -48.15
C LYS A 489 23.53 -30.06 -48.14
N THR A 490 22.66 -30.92 -48.65
CA THR A 490 23.05 -32.25 -49.12
C THR A 490 24.15 -32.04 -50.15
N SER A 491 25.39 -32.15 -49.70
CA SER A 491 26.55 -32.22 -50.56
C SER A 491 26.71 -33.67 -51.01
N LYS A 492 26.52 -33.84 -52.33
CA LYS A 492 26.82 -35.00 -53.17
C LYS A 492 25.81 -36.13 -53.18
#